data_AF-A0A158AVS3-F1
#
_entry.id   AF-A0A158AVS3-F1
#
_cell.length_a   1.000
_cell.length_b   1.000
_cell.length_c   1.000
_cell.angle_alpha   90.00
_cell.angle_beta   90.00
_cell.angle_gamma   90.00
#
_symmetry.space_group_name_H-M   'P 1'
#
loop_
_entity.id
_entity.type
_entity.pdbx_description
1 polymer ?
#
loop_
_entity_poly.entity_id
_entity_poly.type
_entity_poly.pdbx_seq_one_letter_code
_entity_poly.pdbx_strand_id
1 'polypeptide(L)' 'MTAAADEGLVDVHDRRPLVFAPAVARRWLDPAASSDDLAGLVKADGVPASHFVWHRVSSDVNRATNDEPRLIEPLETLL' A
#
# COMPACT_ATOMS: atom_id res chain seq x y z
N MET A 1 1.57 -3.49 9.45
CA MET A 1 0.68 -2.46 10.03
C MET A 1 -0.23 -1.92 8.93
N THR A 2 -1.40 -1.39 9.28
CA THR A 2 -2.36 -0.80 8.32
C THR A 2 -2.73 0.62 8.75
N ALA A 3 -3.06 1.47 7.78
CA ALA A 3 -3.71 2.77 7.97
C ALA A 3 -5.15 2.72 7.44
N ALA A 4 -5.98 3.68 7.84
CA ALA A 4 -7.30 3.85 7.21
C ALA A 4 -7.12 4.15 5.72
N ALA A 5 -7.98 3.60 4.88
CA ALA A 5 -8.09 4.07 3.51
C ALA A 5 -8.71 5.47 3.51
N ASP A 6 -8.21 6.30 2.60
CA ASP A 6 -8.67 7.66 2.35
C ASP A 6 -8.90 7.85 0.86
N GLU A 7 -9.69 8.87 0.51
CA GLU A 7 -10.03 9.22 -0.87
C GLU A 7 -10.63 8.03 -1.65
N GLY A 8 -10.31 7.89 -2.94
CA GLY A 8 -10.87 6.86 -3.82
C GLY A 8 -10.46 5.42 -3.47
N LEU A 9 -9.53 5.21 -2.51
CA LEU A 9 -9.16 3.88 -2.07
C LEU A 9 -10.24 3.25 -1.18
N VAL A 10 -11.08 4.06 -0.54
CA VAL A 10 -12.23 3.60 0.25
C VAL A 10 -13.22 2.80 -0.59
N ASP A 11 -13.33 3.11 -1.89
CA ASP A 11 -14.19 2.37 -2.83
C ASP A 11 -13.67 0.95 -3.11
N VAL A 12 -12.40 0.66 -2.77
CA VAL A 12 -11.77 -0.66 -2.90
C VAL A 12 -11.79 -1.42 -1.57
N HIS A 13 -11.37 -0.78 -0.47
CA HIS A 13 -11.34 -1.37 0.87
C HIS A 13 -11.22 -0.30 1.97
N ASP A 14 -11.67 -0.59 3.19
CA ASP A 14 -11.61 0.34 4.34
C ASP A 14 -10.20 0.57 4.95
N ARG A 15 -9.20 -0.23 4.55
CA ARG A 15 -7.83 -0.18 5.09
C ARG A 15 -6.81 -0.30 3.98
N ARG A 16 -5.63 0.28 4.23
CA ARG A 16 -4.47 0.21 3.34
C ARG A 16 -3.18 -0.12 4.09
N PRO A 17 -2.14 -0.62 3.41
CA PRO A 17 -0.81 -0.70 4.00
C PRO A 17 -0.31 0.69 4.41
N LEU A 18 0.42 0.77 5.53
CA LEU A 18 1.23 1.96 5.82
C LEU A 18 2.46 1.92 4.90
N VAL A 19 2.58 2.90 4.00
CA VAL A 19 3.68 3.01 3.06
C VAL A 19 4.52 4.24 3.40
N PHE A 20 5.85 4.10 3.35
CA PHE A 20 6.79 5.18 3.60
C PHE A 20 7.62 5.49 2.36
N ALA A 21 8.02 6.77 2.22
CA ALA A 21 9.08 7.14 1.30
C ALA A 21 10.41 6.45 1.70
N PRO A 22 11.33 6.19 0.76
CA PRO A 22 12.56 5.42 1.06
C PRO A 22 13.41 5.97 2.21
N ALA A 23 13.47 7.31 2.38
CA ALA A 23 14.22 7.92 3.48
C ALA A 23 13.60 7.65 4.85
N VAL A 24 12.26 7.69 4.93
CA VAL A 24 11.51 7.39 6.16
C VAL A 24 11.57 5.89 6.46
N ALA A 25 11.47 5.04 5.44
CA ALA A 25 11.62 3.60 5.59
C ALA A 25 12.97 3.20 6.20
N ARG A 26 14.05 3.91 5.86
CA ARG A 26 15.37 3.68 6.50
C ARG A 26 15.37 4.05 7.99
N ARG A 27 14.72 5.15 8.36
CA ARG A 27 14.55 5.54 9.78
C ARG A 27 13.69 4.53 10.54
N TRP A 28 12.66 4.00 9.89
CA TRP A 28 11.80 2.95 10.46
C TRP A 28 12.58 1.66 10.78
N LEU A 29 13.58 1.32 9.97
CA LEU A 29 14.40 0.12 10.14
C LEU A 29 15.61 0.32 11.06
N ASP A 30 15.86 1.54 11.56
CA ASP A 30 17.00 1.84 12.41
C ASP A 30 16.80 1.21 13.80
N PRO A 31 17.65 0.25 14.23
CA PRO A 31 17.51 -0.40 15.54
C PRO A 31 17.77 0.57 16.71
N ALA A 32 18.38 1.73 16.46
CA ALA A 32 18.58 2.78 17.46
C ALA A 32 17.37 3.73 17.60
N ALA A 33 16.38 3.64 16.71
CA ALA A 33 15.19 4.49 16.79
C ALA A 33 14.36 4.18 18.05
N SER A 34 13.93 5.24 18.75
CA SER A 34 13.05 5.08 19.89
C SER A 34 11.62 4.74 19.45
N SER A 35 10.82 4.15 20.34
CA SER A 35 9.40 3.91 20.08
C SER A 35 8.64 5.18 19.73
N ASP A 36 9.02 6.30 20.36
CA ASP A 36 8.38 7.60 20.15
C ASP A 36 8.70 8.17 18.77
N ASP A 37 9.96 8.04 18.32
CA ASP A 37 10.36 8.40 16.96
C ASP A 37 9.54 7.62 15.92
N LEU A 38 9.47 6.29 16.10
CA LEU A 38 8.73 5.40 15.21
C LEU A 38 7.23 5.73 15.19
N ALA A 39 6.63 6.02 16.35
CA ALA A 39 5.24 6.45 16.43
C ALA A 39 5.00 7.79 15.72
N GLY A 40 5.98 8.71 15.77
CA GLY A 40 5.97 9.95 14.99
C GLY A 40 5.93 9.69 13.48
N LEU A 41 6.78 8.78 12.98
CA LEU A 41 6.80 8.41 11.56
C LEU A 41 5.45 7.88 11.08
N VAL A 42 4.81 7.01 11.87
CA VAL A 42 3.51 6.41 11.52
C VAL A 42 2.42 7.47 11.37
N LYS A 43 2.45 8.50 12.21
CA LYS A 43 1.44 9.57 12.23
C LYS A 43 1.64 10.60 11.13
N ALA A 44 2.90 10.92 10.81
CA ALA A 44 3.23 12.10 10.00
C ALA A 44 3.77 11.78 8.60
N ASP A 45 4.41 10.62 8.42
CA ASP A 45 5.24 10.36 7.24
C ASP A 45 4.68 9.27 6.30
N GLY A 46 3.46 8.78 6.58
CA GLY A 46 2.75 7.86 5.69
C GLY A 46 2.44 8.51 4.34
N VAL A 47 2.72 7.81 3.24
CA VAL A 47 2.43 8.30 1.88
C VAL A 47 0.89 8.41 1.70
N PRO A 48 0.36 9.55 1.22
CA PRO A 48 -1.10 9.75 1.08
C PRO A 48 -1.73 8.87 -0.01
N ALA A 49 -3.04 8.59 0.07
CA ALA A 49 -3.73 7.76 -0.92
C ALA A 49 -3.67 8.33 -2.35
N SER A 50 -3.69 9.66 -2.50
CA SER A 50 -3.59 10.36 -3.80
C SER A 50 -2.32 10.05 -4.60
N HIS A 51 -1.28 9.49 -3.97
CA HIS A 51 -0.06 9.07 -4.66
C HIS A 51 -0.17 7.66 -5.29
N PHE A 52 -1.26 6.95 -5.04
CA PHE A 52 -1.47 5.61 -5.55
C PHE A 52 -2.51 5.63 -6.68
N VAL A 53 -2.33 4.71 -7.61
CA VAL A 53 -3.31 4.37 -8.64
C VAL A 53 -3.73 2.93 -8.46
N TRP A 54 -4.95 2.60 -8.86
CA TRP A 54 -5.47 1.25 -8.82
C TRP A 54 -6.32 0.97 -10.04
N HIS A 55 -6.39 -0.31 -10.40
CA HIS A 55 -7.23 -0.82 -11.47
C HIS A 55 -7.66 -2.24 -11.13
N ARG A 56 -8.76 -2.67 -11.74
CA ARG A 56 -9.25 -4.03 -11.57
C ARG A 56 -8.34 -5.02 -12.28
N VAL A 57 -8.01 -6.14 -11.64
CA VAL A 57 -7.19 -7.24 -12.19
C VAL A 57 -7.98 -8.55 -12.24
N SER A 58 -7.45 -9.56 -12.93
CA SER A 58 -8.07 -10.88 -13.03
C SER A 58 -8.21 -11.55 -11.67
N SER A 59 -9.30 -12.31 -11.47
CA SER A 59 -9.49 -13.14 -10.27
C SER A 59 -8.46 -14.26 -10.14
N ASP A 60 -7.67 -14.53 -11.18
CA ASP A 60 -6.54 -15.47 -11.11
C ASP A 60 -5.54 -15.13 -10.00
N VAL A 61 -5.42 -13.86 -9.62
CA VAL A 61 -4.54 -13.40 -8.52
C VAL A 61 -4.94 -14.00 -7.16
N ASN A 62 -6.19 -14.48 -7.01
CA ASN A 62 -6.68 -15.08 -5.77
C ASN A 62 -6.03 -16.44 -5.47
N ARG A 63 -5.44 -17.10 -6.47
CA ARG A 63 -4.77 -18.38 -6.30
C ARG A 63 -3.26 -18.15 -6.14
N ALA A 64 -2.75 -18.31 -4.92
CA ALA A 64 -1.35 -18.04 -4.57
C ALA A 64 -0.30 -18.87 -5.34
N THR A 65 -0.69 -19.94 -6.05
CA THR A 65 0.23 -20.70 -6.91
C THR A 65 0.43 -20.06 -8.29
N ASN A 66 -0.35 -19.03 -8.64
CA ASN A 66 -0.16 -18.27 -9.87
C ASN A 66 0.86 -17.16 -9.59
N ASP A 67 1.93 -17.09 -10.39
CA ASP A 67 3.01 -16.11 -10.24
C ASP A 67 3.48 -15.62 -11.60
N GLU A 68 2.57 -14.98 -12.32
CA GLU A 68 2.79 -14.51 -13.69
C GLU A 68 2.65 -12.98 -13.75
N PRO A 69 3.47 -12.26 -14.54
CA PRO A 69 3.39 -10.79 -14.63
C PRO A 69 2.00 -10.25 -14.96
N ARG A 70 1.21 -10.99 -15.76
CA ARG A 70 -0.16 -10.64 -16.14
C ARG A 70 -1.13 -10.44 -14.95
N LEU A 71 -0.77 -10.90 -13.75
CA LEU A 71 -1.65 -10.84 -12.57
C LEU A 71 -1.83 -9.41 -12.04
N ILE A 72 -0.91 -8.50 -12.36
CA ILE A 72 -1.02 -7.07 -11.99
C ILE A 72 -1.49 -6.20 -13.16
N GLU A 73 -1.68 -6.76 -14.36
CA GLU A 73 -2.15 -6.01 -15.52
C GLU A 73 -3.64 -5.67 -15.39
N PRO A 74 -4.07 -4.49 -15.89
CA PRO A 74 -5.49 -4.13 -15.92
C PRO A 74 -6.31 -5.17 -16.68
N LEU A 75 -7.47 -5.54 -16.14
CA LEU A 75 -8.47 -6.26 -16.92
C LEU A 75 -8.93 -5.36 -18.06
N GLU A 76 -8.79 -5.84 -19.29
CA GLU A 76 -9.47 -5.23 -20.42
C GLU A 76 -10.97 -5.17 -20.11
N THR A 77 -11.50 -3.96 -20.08
CA THR A 77 -12.94 -3.79 -19.98
C THR A 77 -13.50 -4.14 -21.35
N LEU A 78 -14.13 -5.31 -21.46
CA LEU A 78 -14.95 -5.62 -22.64
C LEU A 78 -16.00 -4.50 -22.74
N LEU A 79 -15.92 -3.71 -23.81
CA LEU A 79 -16.97 -2.77 -24.22
C LEU A 79 -18.25 -3.53 -24.56
#